data_AF-A0A3D0S029-F1
#
_entry.id   AF-A0A3D0S029-F1
#
_cell.length_a   1.000
_cell.length_b   1.000
_cell.length_c   1.000
_cell.angle_alpha   90.00
_cell.angle_beta   90.00
_cell.angle_gamma   90.00
#
_symmetry.space_group_name_H-M   'P 1'
#
loop_
_entity.id
_entity.type
_entity.pdbx_description
1 polymer ?
#
loop_
_entity_poly.entity_id
_entity_poly.type
_entity_poly.pdbx_seq_one_letter_code
_entity_poly.pdbx_strand_id
1 'polypeptide(L)'
;HGDAGVRLAGLNFFAGDMPAGDRGVVSWPGREQEFRESVELAVEIGERLGVGVFNALYGNRVVGAAPADQDRLAHDNLTVAAGAASRIGATVLVEAVSGAERYPLTRAGDVRAVLDRLRTAGVPNVGMLADLYHLAVNGEDVGS
;
A
#
# COMPACT_ATOMS: atom_id res chain seq x y z
N HIS A 1 -15.02 -5.48 28.85
CA HIS A 1 -14.47 -6.85 28.84
C HIS A 1 -13.96 -7.11 27.43
N GLY A 2 -12.65 -7.39 27.30
CA GLY A 2 -11.97 -7.61 26.02
C GLY A 2 -10.80 -6.65 25.79
N ASP A 3 -9.85 -6.60 26.72
CA ASP A 3 -8.59 -5.87 26.52
C ASP A 3 -7.48 -6.94 26.48
N ALA A 4 -7.36 -7.62 25.34
CA ALA A 4 -6.11 -8.24 24.98
C ALA A 4 -5.23 -7.07 24.54
N GLY A 5 -4.15 -6.75 25.28
CA GLY A 5 -3.28 -5.57 25.07
C GLY A 5 -2.52 -5.53 23.74
N VAL A 6 -3.17 -5.93 22.65
CA VAL A 6 -2.73 -5.86 21.26
C VAL A 6 -3.27 -4.56 20.70
N ARG A 7 -2.37 -3.59 20.49
CA ARG A 7 -2.70 -2.44 19.64
C ARG A 7 -2.61 -2.89 18.19
N LEU A 8 -3.70 -2.73 17.44
CA LEU A 8 -3.71 -2.92 16.00
C LEU A 8 -2.77 -1.87 15.37
N ALA A 9 -1.64 -2.33 14.85
CA ALA A 9 -0.56 -1.44 14.36
C ALA A 9 -0.88 -0.80 13.00
N GLY A 10 -1.79 -1.39 12.22
CA GLY A 10 -2.22 -0.91 10.92
C GLY A 10 -3.29 -1.82 10.29
N LEU A 11 -3.94 -1.34 9.24
CA LEU A 11 -4.92 -2.08 8.44
C LEU A 11 -4.45 -2.18 6.98
N ASN A 12 -4.76 -3.27 6.30
CA ASN A 12 -4.56 -3.34 4.84
C ASN A 12 -5.81 -2.81 4.15
N PHE A 13 -5.64 -2.09 3.03
CA PHE A 13 -6.71 -1.95 2.05
C PHE A 13 -6.97 -3.29 1.35
N PHE A 14 -8.06 -3.36 0.61
CA PHE A 14 -8.36 -4.56 -0.17
C PHE A 14 -7.22 -4.86 -1.16
N ALA A 15 -6.78 -6.12 -1.18
CA ALA A 15 -5.59 -6.56 -1.88
C ALA A 15 -5.83 -7.69 -2.91
N GLY A 16 -7.10 -7.96 -3.24
CA GLY A 16 -7.48 -9.08 -4.10
C GLY A 16 -7.49 -10.43 -3.37
N ASP A 17 -7.44 -11.52 -4.14
CA ASP A 17 -7.34 -12.88 -3.65
C ASP A 17 -5.87 -13.26 -3.40
N MET A 18 -5.34 -12.83 -2.25
CA MET A 18 -3.95 -13.11 -1.90
C MET A 18 -3.60 -14.61 -1.87
N PRO A 19 -4.48 -15.50 -1.34
CA PRO A 19 -4.29 -16.94 -1.46
C PRO A 19 -4.14 -17.45 -2.90
N ALA A 20 -4.88 -16.87 -3.86
CA ALA A 20 -4.74 -17.19 -5.28
C ALA A 20 -3.50 -16.57 -5.96
N GLY A 21 -2.73 -15.74 -5.24
CA GLY A 21 -1.51 -15.14 -5.75
C GLY A 21 -1.58 -13.64 -6.00
N ASP A 22 -2.70 -12.98 -5.67
CA ASP A 22 -2.80 -11.53 -5.77
C ASP A 22 -1.89 -10.86 -4.75
N ARG A 23 -1.35 -9.71 -5.12
CA ARG A 23 -0.44 -8.93 -4.27
C ARG A 23 -0.87 -7.48 -4.31
N GLY A 24 -2.15 -7.21 -4.06
CA GLY A 24 -2.73 -5.87 -4.20
C GLY A 24 -3.44 -5.64 -5.52
N VAL A 25 -4.20 -4.55 -5.56
CA VAL A 25 -5.02 -4.14 -6.72
C VAL A 25 -4.88 -2.65 -7.03
N VAL A 26 -4.01 -1.92 -6.33
CA VAL A 26 -3.84 -0.46 -6.48
C VAL A 26 -3.57 -0.06 -7.94
N SER A 27 -2.79 -0.87 -8.67
CA SER A 27 -2.41 -0.64 -10.06
C SER A 27 -3.24 -1.44 -11.08
N TRP A 28 -4.30 -2.14 -10.67
CA TRP A 28 -5.05 -3.07 -11.55
C TRP A 28 -6.17 -2.38 -12.32
N PRO A 29 -6.09 -2.32 -13.67
CA PRO A 29 -7.15 -1.75 -14.48
C PRO A 29 -8.45 -2.54 -14.34
N GLY A 30 -9.57 -1.84 -14.23
CA GLY A 30 -10.90 -2.44 -14.07
C GLY A 30 -11.30 -2.81 -12.64
N ARG A 31 -10.41 -2.63 -11.65
CA ARG A 31 -10.69 -2.86 -10.21
C ARG A 31 -10.56 -1.59 -9.36
N GLU A 32 -10.52 -0.44 -10.00
CA GLU A 32 -10.35 0.86 -9.34
C GLU A 32 -11.47 1.13 -8.34
N GLN A 33 -12.70 0.83 -8.73
CA GLN A 33 -13.87 1.07 -7.91
C GLN A 33 -13.85 0.21 -6.64
N GLU A 34 -13.54 -1.08 -6.77
CA GLU A 34 -13.42 -2.00 -5.63
C GLU A 34 -12.34 -1.52 -4.65
N PHE A 35 -11.19 -1.08 -5.17
CA PHE A 35 -10.14 -0.51 -4.34
C PHE A 35 -10.62 0.74 -3.60
N ARG A 36 -11.24 1.71 -4.29
CA ARG A 36 -11.68 2.98 -3.70
C ARG A 36 -12.80 2.81 -2.68
N GLU A 37 -13.74 1.89 -2.91
CA GLU A 37 -14.76 1.54 -1.92
C GLU A 37 -14.13 0.91 -0.67
N SER A 38 -13.13 0.04 -0.85
CA SER A 38 -12.41 -0.54 0.28
C SER A 38 -11.62 0.50 1.08
N VAL A 39 -11.11 1.55 0.43
CA VAL A 39 -10.42 2.67 1.07
C VAL A 39 -11.36 3.38 2.03
N GLU A 40 -12.56 3.75 1.57
CA GLU A 40 -13.54 4.43 2.40
C GLU A 40 -13.93 3.59 3.63
N LEU A 41 -14.22 2.30 3.40
CA LEU A 41 -14.58 1.37 4.47
C LEU A 41 -13.43 1.18 5.47
N ALA A 42 -12.21 0.98 4.99
CA ALA A 42 -11.05 0.79 5.86
C ALA A 42 -10.76 2.04 6.69
N VAL A 43 -10.89 3.24 6.10
CA VAL A 43 -10.71 4.50 6.83
C VAL A 43 -11.78 4.68 7.90
N GLU A 44 -13.06 4.38 7.61
CA GLU A 44 -14.15 4.42 8.61
C GLU A 44 -13.87 3.46 9.78
N ILE A 45 -13.42 2.25 9.48
CA ILE A 45 -13.04 1.26 10.50
C ILE A 45 -11.85 1.78 11.31
N GLY A 46 -10.83 2.31 10.64
CA GLY A 46 -9.64 2.84 11.31
C GLY A 46 -9.96 4.00 12.23
N GLU A 47 -10.86 4.90 11.85
CA GLU A 47 -11.34 5.99 12.71
C GLU A 47 -11.97 5.45 14.00
N ARG A 48 -12.87 4.46 13.88
CA ARG A 48 -13.55 3.84 15.03
C ARG A 48 -12.60 3.08 15.96
N LEU A 49 -11.54 2.51 15.40
CA LEU A 49 -10.56 1.70 16.14
C LEU A 49 -9.31 2.48 16.56
N GLY A 50 -9.18 3.76 16.17
CA GLY A 50 -7.99 4.56 16.42
C GLY A 50 -6.75 4.10 15.64
N VAL A 51 -6.93 3.46 14.48
CA VAL A 51 -5.84 3.04 13.59
C VAL A 51 -5.51 4.16 12.60
N GLY A 52 -4.28 4.66 12.66
CA GLY A 52 -3.80 5.76 11.83
C GLY A 52 -2.89 5.35 10.66
N VAL A 53 -2.76 4.05 10.37
CA VAL A 53 -1.82 3.53 9.37
C VAL A 53 -2.53 2.50 8.48
N PHE A 54 -2.48 2.71 7.17
CA PHE A 54 -3.06 1.81 6.18
C PHE A 54 -2.02 1.35 5.17
N ASN A 55 -1.93 0.06 4.88
CA ASN A 55 -1.03 -0.46 3.86
C ASN A 55 -1.77 -0.74 2.54
N ALA A 56 -1.16 -0.30 1.44
CA ALA A 56 -1.67 -0.39 0.09
C ALA A 56 -0.71 -1.22 -0.77
N LEU A 57 -1.04 -2.50 -0.97
CA LEU A 57 -0.29 -3.37 -1.87
C LEU A 57 -0.46 -2.93 -3.33
N TYR A 58 0.66 -2.74 -4.04
CA TYR A 58 0.70 -2.07 -5.34
C TYR A 58 -0.02 -2.84 -6.46
N GLY A 59 -0.05 -4.17 -6.39
CA GLY A 59 -0.60 -5.06 -7.41
C GLY A 59 0.43 -5.63 -8.39
N ASN A 60 0.21 -6.89 -8.78
CA ASN A 60 0.99 -7.56 -9.83
C ASN A 60 0.78 -6.89 -11.20
N ARG A 61 1.75 -6.99 -12.11
CA ARG A 61 1.56 -6.60 -13.51
C ARG A 61 0.48 -7.46 -14.16
N VAL A 62 -0.54 -6.81 -14.71
CA VAL A 62 -1.64 -7.45 -15.45
C VAL A 62 -1.24 -7.68 -16.91
N VAL A 63 -1.47 -8.89 -17.43
CA VAL A 63 -1.21 -9.24 -18.83
C VAL A 63 -2.05 -8.37 -19.76
N GLY A 64 -1.43 -7.80 -20.79
CA GLY A 64 -2.10 -6.95 -21.78
C GLY A 64 -2.23 -5.48 -21.37
N ALA A 65 -1.91 -5.10 -20.13
CA ALA A 65 -1.86 -3.71 -19.70
C ALA A 65 -0.43 -3.18 -19.71
N ALA A 66 -0.22 -1.98 -20.25
CA ALA A 66 1.10 -1.35 -20.25
C ALA A 66 1.55 -1.02 -18.80
N PRO A 67 2.82 -1.28 -18.42
CA PRO A 67 3.31 -0.97 -17.08
C PRO A 67 3.12 0.51 -16.69
N ALA A 68 3.34 1.43 -17.64
CA ALA A 68 3.17 2.87 -17.40
C ALA A 68 1.71 3.25 -17.10
N ASP A 69 0.73 2.59 -17.72
CA ASP A 69 -0.69 2.83 -17.42
C ASP A 69 -1.07 2.32 -16.04
N GLN A 70 -0.54 1.16 -15.66
CA GLN A 70 -0.71 0.63 -14.31
C GLN A 70 -0.06 1.54 -13.26
N ASP A 71 1.10 2.12 -13.55
CA ASP A 71 1.79 3.05 -12.63
C ASP A 71 1.05 4.39 -12.50
N ARG A 72 0.48 4.91 -13.60
CA ARG A 72 -0.38 6.08 -13.56
C ARG A 72 -1.65 5.81 -12.76
N LEU A 73 -2.28 4.65 -12.98
CA LEU A 73 -3.45 4.26 -12.22
C LEU A 73 -3.15 4.12 -10.72
N ALA A 74 -2.00 3.52 -10.39
CA ALA A 74 -1.55 3.40 -9.02
C ALA A 74 -1.37 4.77 -8.35
N HIS A 75 -0.76 5.73 -9.07
CA HIS A 75 -0.63 7.10 -8.58
C HIS A 75 -1.99 7.74 -8.27
N ASP A 76 -2.96 7.62 -9.17
CA ASP A 76 -4.31 8.17 -8.99
C ASP A 76 -5.01 7.51 -7.78
N ASN A 77 -4.95 6.19 -7.68
CA ASN A 77 -5.56 5.45 -6.57
C ASN A 77 -4.88 5.73 -5.22
N LEU A 78 -3.56 5.87 -5.18
CA LEU A 78 -2.84 6.25 -3.96
C LEU A 78 -3.14 7.69 -3.53
N THR A 79 -3.38 8.59 -4.49
CA THR A 79 -3.84 9.96 -4.21
C THR A 79 -5.23 9.94 -3.56
N VAL A 80 -6.15 9.13 -4.08
CA VAL A 80 -7.48 8.94 -3.47
C VAL A 80 -7.35 8.34 -2.06
N ALA A 81 -6.56 7.28 -1.90
CA ALA A 81 -6.36 6.64 -0.61
C ALA A 81 -5.76 7.59 0.43
N ALA A 82 -4.75 8.36 0.05
CA ALA A 82 -4.13 9.36 0.90
C ALA A 82 -5.10 10.49 1.26
N GLY A 83 -5.90 10.98 0.32
CA GLY A 83 -6.97 11.95 0.58
C GLY A 83 -7.97 11.44 1.60
N ALA A 84 -8.46 10.21 1.42
CA ALA A 84 -9.40 9.57 2.34
C ALA A 84 -8.79 9.42 3.75
N ALA A 85 -7.56 8.90 3.84
CA ALA A 85 -6.83 8.71 5.11
C ALA A 85 -6.53 10.04 5.83
N SER A 86 -6.27 11.11 5.08
CA SER A 86 -5.96 12.43 5.64
C SER A 86 -7.09 13.00 6.50
N ARG A 87 -8.36 12.63 6.21
CA ARG A 87 -9.54 13.06 6.99
C ARG A 87 -9.46 12.70 8.46
N ILE A 88 -8.73 11.62 8.80
CA ILE A 88 -8.54 11.13 10.16
C ILE A 88 -7.09 11.27 10.63
N GLY A 89 -6.28 12.07 9.92
CA GLY A 89 -4.85 12.25 10.21
C GLY A 89 -4.00 10.99 9.96
N ALA A 90 -4.48 10.04 9.16
CA ALA A 90 -3.80 8.78 8.89
C ALA A 90 -2.82 8.85 7.71
N THR A 91 -1.93 7.85 7.66
CA THR A 91 -0.90 7.68 6.63
C THR A 91 -1.16 6.42 5.81
N VAL A 92 -0.97 6.52 4.49
CA VAL A 92 -0.96 5.36 3.59
C VAL A 92 0.48 4.89 3.37
N LEU A 93 0.72 3.61 3.56
CA LEU A 93 2.02 2.98 3.34
C LEU A 93 1.99 2.12 2.07
N VAL A 94 3.14 2.07 1.39
CA VAL A 94 3.41 1.17 0.28
C VAL A 94 4.62 0.33 0.65
N GLU A 95 4.64 -0.94 0.25
CA GLU A 95 5.72 -1.87 0.58
C GLU A 95 6.36 -2.51 -0.65
N ALA A 96 7.62 -2.90 -0.49
CA ALA A 96 8.30 -3.77 -1.42
C ALA A 96 7.94 -5.22 -1.11
N VAL A 97 7.61 -6.01 -2.13
CA VAL A 97 7.28 -7.43 -1.97
C VAL A 97 8.32 -8.26 -2.71
N SER A 98 8.98 -9.17 -1.98
CA SER A 98 9.96 -10.10 -2.52
C SER A 98 9.31 -11.41 -2.96
N GLY A 99 9.98 -12.15 -3.87
CA GLY A 99 9.54 -13.48 -4.31
C GLY A 99 8.27 -13.52 -5.18
N ALA A 100 7.72 -12.37 -5.57
CA ALA A 100 6.56 -12.27 -6.46
C ALA A 100 6.99 -11.86 -7.87
N GLU A 101 7.02 -12.82 -8.81
CA GLU A 101 7.54 -12.63 -10.18
C GLU A 101 6.93 -11.45 -10.94
N ARG A 102 5.62 -11.23 -10.75
CA ARG A 102 4.88 -10.17 -11.48
C ARG A 102 4.81 -8.85 -10.72
N TYR A 103 5.28 -8.77 -9.48
CA TYR A 103 5.12 -7.58 -8.65
C TYR A 103 6.22 -6.54 -9.00
N PRO A 104 5.88 -5.27 -9.24
CA PRO A 104 6.85 -4.32 -9.76
C PRO A 104 7.69 -3.61 -8.71
N LEU A 105 7.27 -3.57 -7.44
CA LEU A 105 8.02 -2.92 -6.37
C LEU A 105 8.74 -3.98 -5.54
N THR A 106 9.94 -4.36 -5.97
CA THR A 106 10.69 -5.46 -5.32
C THR A 106 11.80 -4.97 -4.41
N ARG A 107 12.17 -3.69 -4.52
CA ARG A 107 13.21 -3.03 -3.72
C ARG A 107 12.71 -1.74 -3.10
N ALA A 108 13.39 -1.28 -2.06
CA ALA A 108 13.10 0.00 -1.41
C ALA A 108 13.18 1.19 -2.39
N GLY A 109 14.10 1.14 -3.36
CA GLY A 109 14.23 2.15 -4.41
C GLY A 109 12.98 2.28 -5.29
N ASP A 110 12.30 1.18 -5.59
CA ASP A 110 11.07 1.18 -6.39
C ASP A 110 9.94 1.89 -5.65
N VAL A 111 9.79 1.56 -4.36
CA VAL A 111 8.80 2.21 -3.48
C VAL A 111 9.11 3.70 -3.31
N ARG A 112 10.39 4.05 -3.09
CA ARG A 112 10.82 5.46 -3.00
C ARG A 112 10.43 6.25 -4.24
N ALA A 113 10.65 5.70 -5.44
CA ALA A 113 10.29 6.37 -6.68
C ALA A 113 8.78 6.66 -6.79
N VAL A 114 7.92 5.74 -6.32
CA VAL A 114 6.47 5.96 -6.27
C VAL A 114 6.11 7.06 -5.26
N LEU A 115 6.67 6.99 -4.05
CA LEU A 115 6.39 7.96 -2.98
C LEU A 115 6.86 9.37 -3.35
N ASP A 116 8.02 9.50 -3.99
CA ASP A 116 8.55 10.81 -4.38
C ASP A 116 7.66 11.48 -5.43
N ARG A 117 7.14 10.73 -6.41
CA ARG A 117 6.17 11.25 -7.39
C ARG A 117 4.90 11.76 -6.72
N LEU A 118 4.33 10.99 -5.79
CA LEU A 118 3.15 11.38 -5.03
C LEU A 118 3.39 12.66 -4.20
N ARG A 119 4.54 12.75 -3.53
CA ARG A 119 4.92 13.92 -2.74
C ARG A 119 5.12 15.15 -3.61
N THR A 120 5.77 15.02 -4.77
CA THR A 120 5.88 16.10 -5.76
C THR A 120 4.51 16.55 -6.27
N ALA A 121 3.53 15.64 -6.37
CA ALA A 121 2.15 15.95 -6.72
C ALA A 121 1.31 16.53 -5.55
N GLY A 122 1.90 16.78 -4.38
CA GLY A 122 1.21 17.36 -3.23
C GLY A 122 0.44 16.35 -2.38
N VAL A 123 0.84 15.07 -2.40
CA VAL A 123 0.27 14.01 -1.57
C VAL A 123 1.28 13.62 -0.47
N PRO A 124 1.30 14.31 0.68
CA PRO A 124 2.41 14.18 1.65
C PRO A 124 2.24 13.01 2.63
N ASN A 125 1.01 12.57 2.90
CA ASN A 125 0.70 11.54 3.91
C ASN A 125 0.86 10.11 3.36
N VAL A 126 1.97 9.89 2.64
CA VAL A 126 2.39 8.59 2.12
C VAL A 126 3.77 8.20 2.63
N GLY A 127 3.94 6.93 2.94
CA GLY A 127 5.17 6.37 3.50
C GLY A 127 5.53 5.01 2.92
N MET A 128 6.71 4.54 3.28
CA MET A 128 7.12 3.16 3.01
C MET A 128 6.84 2.32 4.26
N LEU A 129 6.17 1.18 4.11
CA LEU A 129 6.16 0.17 5.16
C LEU A 129 7.51 -0.55 5.10
N ALA A 130 8.39 -0.24 6.05
CA ALA A 130 9.63 -0.96 6.23
C ALA A 130 9.32 -2.23 7.03
N ASP A 131 9.13 -3.35 6.32
CA ASP A 131 9.04 -4.63 6.98
C ASP A 131 10.43 -5.03 7.51
N LEU A 132 10.64 -4.82 8.82
CA LEU A 132 11.87 -5.24 9.51
C LEU A 132 12.09 -6.76 9.44
N TYR A 133 11.06 -7.55 9.09
CA TYR A 133 11.18 -8.98 8.84
C TYR A 133 11.87 -9.28 7.50
N HIS A 134 11.70 -8.43 6.48
CA HIS A 134 12.36 -8.58 5.18
C HIS A 134 13.81 -8.08 5.14
N LEU A 135 14.15 -7.07 5.96
CA LEU A 135 15.53 -6.57 6.08
C LEU A 135 16.49 -7.63 6.67
N ALA A 136 16.01 -8.48 7.57
CA ALA A 136 16.81 -9.57 8.15
C ALA A 136 17.05 -10.75 7.18
N VAL A 137 16.20 -10.92 6.16
CA VAL A 137 16.27 -12.06 5.23
C VAL A 137 16.97 -11.71 3.90
N ASN A 138 16.99 -10.43 3.51
CA ASN A 138 17.58 -9.98 2.24
C ASN A 138 19.05 -9.52 2.31
N GLY A 139 19.71 -9.62 3.46
CA GLY A 139 21.15 -9.37 3.57
C GLY A 139 21.58 -7.94 3.26
N GLU A 140 20.68 -6.96 3.43
CA GLU A 140 21.10 -5.56 3.53
C GLU A 140 21.73 -5.38 4.91
N ASP A 141 23.00 -4.97 4.93
CA ASP A 141 23.74 -4.65 6.14
C ASP A 141 23.01 -3.55 6.90
N VAL A 142 22.24 -3.93 7.92
CA VAL A 142 21.80 -3.03 8.99
C VAL A 142 23.03 -2.76 9.87
N GLY A 143 23.98 -2.04 9.29
CA GLY A 143 25.31 -1.78 9.83
C GLY A 143 25.59 -0.28 9.97
N SER A 144 25.61 0.14 11.25
CA SER A 144 26.08 1.39 11.87
C SER A 144 25.36 2.71 11.59
#